data_AF-W2RH01-F1
#
_entry.id   AF-W2RH01-F1
#
_cell.length_a   1.000
_cell.length_b   1.000
_cell.length_c   1.000
_cell.angle_alpha   90.00
_cell.angle_beta   90.00
_cell.angle_gamma   90.00
#
_symmetry.space_group_name_H-M   'P 1'
#
loop_
_entity.id
_entity.type
_entity.pdbx_description
1 polymer ?
#
loop_
_entity_poly.entity_id
_entity_poly.type
_entity_poly.pdbx_seq_one_letter_code
_entity_poly.pdbx_strand_id
1 'polypeptide(L)'
;MADVSDSDLSADDLYLSDTSSEGSDEDTRAWRYVDADESRVEVDDTDAFLLASARDENRAVVNRLLLRMFGTTQHHTDNVDISRFVYTWLDSSVLIKLQTWVNCSMTEDAAVSVDDLYRFMKVELWLSFYHATPEAFYDKFNLEQYPVAARVLPAARHRSILAAMGEHQTRDDRADRWTAPLSQERDIDHAAELVRRLCSDIGYVEGVTIASLDDDMIRLRSTAVDDIGLAHIRNPKKGYGPVQHGIVSLVTGIFLGGHVANRGESTVDIVRLLQRALCGAPTESQIHLPGVLHALDRGYQSLAVNKQIINVGGSIVGTHKRTGTFPFTHGKAATQHQKLVQMKGERCAFWATQRLPTVRGTLSKHAHALAYRNGLGKVALCYTAATNVGPGTWSYISRPNK
;
A
#
# COMPACT_ATOMS: atom_id res chain seq x y z
N MET A 1 -18.90 -36.01 20.66
CA MET A 1 -17.66 -35.71 19.91
C MET A 1 -17.73 -34.26 19.53
N ALA A 2 -16.77 -33.49 20.05
CA ALA A 2 -16.90 -32.06 20.31
C ALA A 2 -16.85 -31.19 19.04
N ASP A 3 -17.74 -30.18 19.04
CA ASP A 3 -17.70 -29.00 18.18
C ASP A 3 -16.39 -28.23 18.39
N VAL A 4 -15.65 -28.02 17.31
CA VAL A 4 -14.47 -27.17 17.28
C VAL A 4 -14.94 -25.75 17.00
N SER A 5 -14.86 -24.92 18.04
CA SER A 5 -15.07 -23.47 17.99
C SER A 5 -13.97 -22.81 17.15
N ASP A 6 -14.35 -22.17 16.03
CA ASP A 6 -13.49 -21.28 15.27
C ASP A 6 -13.17 -20.00 16.08
N SER A 7 -12.07 -20.08 16.84
CA SER A 7 -11.38 -18.91 17.37
C SER A 7 -10.43 -18.37 16.30
N ASP A 8 -10.86 -17.36 15.57
CA ASP A 8 -9.99 -16.48 14.76
C ASP A 8 -9.09 -15.67 15.72
N LEU A 9 -8.04 -16.31 16.25
CA LEU A 9 -6.93 -15.64 16.91
C LEU A 9 -5.91 -15.26 15.83
N SER A 10 -5.92 -13.99 15.43
CA SER A 10 -4.79 -13.43 14.68
C SER A 10 -3.58 -13.36 15.59
N ALA A 11 -2.40 -13.68 15.04
CA ALA A 11 -1.12 -13.70 15.75
C ALA A 11 -0.66 -12.31 16.31
N ASP A 12 -1.46 -11.26 16.15
CA ASP A 12 -1.22 -9.92 16.69
C ASP A 12 -1.66 -9.75 18.16
N ASP A 13 -2.30 -10.76 18.78
CA ASP A 13 -2.75 -10.71 20.18
C ASP A 13 -1.66 -11.09 21.20
N LEU A 14 -0.43 -11.36 20.75
CA LEU A 14 0.72 -11.58 21.61
C LEU A 14 1.64 -10.36 21.46
N TYR A 15 1.98 -9.71 22.57
CA TYR A 15 2.87 -8.53 22.71
C TYR A 15 2.21 -7.14 22.69
N LEU A 16 1.29 -6.88 23.64
CA LEU A 16 1.11 -5.53 24.20
C LEU A 16 0.90 -5.63 25.72
N SER A 17 2.00 -5.75 26.46
CA SER A 17 2.03 -5.47 27.90
C SER A 17 2.74 -4.14 28.13
N ASP A 18 2.01 -3.03 28.01
CA ASP A 18 2.50 -1.73 28.46
C ASP A 18 1.74 -1.31 29.72
N THR A 19 2.35 -1.63 30.85
CA THR A 19 2.09 -0.99 32.13
C THR A 19 2.83 0.35 32.18
N SER A 20 2.10 1.47 32.13
CA SER A 20 2.49 2.67 32.87
C SER A 20 1.28 3.55 33.16
N SER A 21 1.10 3.84 34.44
CA SER A 21 0.06 4.71 34.99
C SER A 21 0.54 6.16 35.07
N GLU A 22 -0.46 7.04 34.94
CA GLU A 22 -0.62 8.38 35.54
C GLU A 22 -0.75 9.55 34.56
N GLY A 23 -1.85 10.29 34.74
CA GLY A 23 -2.21 11.52 34.04
C GLY A 23 -3.70 11.53 33.66
N SER A 24 -4.54 12.09 34.52
CA SER A 24 -5.99 12.24 34.34
C SER A 24 -6.34 13.08 33.11
N ASP A 25 -6.72 12.38 32.04
CA ASP A 25 -7.11 12.92 30.73
C ASP A 25 -8.44 12.26 30.26
N GLU A 26 -9.29 11.87 31.22
CA GLU A 26 -10.46 11.00 30.98
C GLU A 26 -11.47 11.59 29.99
N ASP A 27 -11.59 12.91 29.91
CA ASP A 27 -12.55 13.59 29.02
C ASP A 27 -12.08 13.70 27.56
N THR A 28 -10.79 13.47 27.30
CA THR A 28 -10.14 13.66 26.00
C THR A 28 -10.15 12.41 25.11
N ARG A 29 -10.78 11.31 25.56
CA ARG A 29 -10.78 10.04 24.82
C ARG A 29 -12.12 9.32 24.74
N ALA A 30 -13.20 9.83 25.33
CA ALA A 30 -14.50 9.16 25.24
C ALA A 30 -15.21 9.48 23.91
N TRP A 31 -15.83 8.47 23.30
CA TRP A 31 -16.72 8.65 22.16
C TRP A 31 -18.03 9.29 22.62
N ARG A 32 -18.50 10.30 21.88
CA ARG A 32 -19.79 10.96 22.08
C ARG A 32 -20.69 10.66 20.89
N TYR A 33 -21.87 10.11 21.14
CA TYR A 33 -22.83 9.81 20.07
C TYR A 33 -23.44 11.10 19.53
N VAL A 34 -23.64 11.16 18.22
CA VAL A 34 -24.28 12.29 17.54
C VAL A 34 -25.77 12.01 17.45
N ASP A 35 -26.60 12.96 17.91
CA ASP A 35 -28.05 12.86 17.85
C ASP A 35 -28.57 13.00 16.42
N ALA A 36 -29.63 12.25 16.11
CA ALA A 36 -30.15 12.12 14.74
C ALA A 36 -30.84 13.40 14.21
N ASP A 37 -31.27 14.31 15.09
CA ASP A 37 -32.12 15.47 14.75
C ASP A 37 -31.37 16.64 14.10
N GLU A 38 -30.03 16.65 14.06
CA GLU A 38 -29.25 17.76 13.49
C GLU A 38 -28.83 17.56 12.02
N SER A 39 -29.27 16.48 11.38
CA SER A 39 -28.65 16.04 10.12
C SER A 39 -29.43 16.52 8.88
N ARG A 40 -28.93 17.59 8.24
CA ARG A 40 -29.35 18.03 6.91
C ARG A 40 -29.00 16.95 5.87
N VAL A 41 -29.94 16.70 4.96
CA VAL A 41 -29.71 15.89 3.75
C VAL A 41 -28.82 16.72 2.83
N GLU A 42 -27.58 16.28 2.62
CA GLU A 42 -26.74 16.86 1.58
C GLU A 42 -26.38 15.81 0.52
N VAL A 43 -26.25 16.33 -0.70
CA VAL A 43 -26.10 15.59 -1.95
C VAL A 43 -24.82 14.77 -1.93
N ASP A 44 -24.87 13.56 -2.48
CA ASP A 44 -23.70 12.73 -2.74
C ASP A 44 -22.86 13.38 -3.85
N ASP A 45 -21.88 14.20 -3.46
CA ASP A 45 -20.90 14.82 -4.36
C ASP A 45 -19.60 14.00 -4.45
N THR A 46 -19.57 12.80 -3.86
CA THR A 46 -18.39 11.92 -3.80
C THR A 46 -17.83 11.69 -5.21
N ASP A 47 -18.69 11.36 -6.18
CA ASP A 47 -18.28 11.13 -7.57
C ASP A 47 -17.67 12.38 -8.20
N ALA A 48 -18.22 13.56 -7.92
CA ALA A 48 -17.70 14.83 -8.43
C ALA A 48 -16.33 15.17 -7.80
N PHE A 49 -16.20 14.95 -6.49
CA PHE A 49 -14.94 15.10 -5.76
C PHE A 49 -13.84 14.15 -6.27
N LEU A 50 -14.17 12.87 -6.44
CA LEU A 50 -13.23 11.86 -6.96
C LEU A 50 -12.84 12.17 -8.40
N LEU A 51 -13.79 12.58 -9.25
CA LEU A 51 -13.53 12.96 -10.63
C LEU A 51 -12.66 14.23 -10.73
N ALA A 52 -12.89 15.22 -9.88
CA ALA A 52 -12.05 16.42 -9.83
C ALA A 52 -10.62 16.07 -9.40
N SER A 53 -10.46 15.30 -8.33
CA SER A 53 -9.17 14.82 -7.84
C SER A 53 -8.42 14.01 -8.91
N ALA A 54 -9.13 13.11 -9.62
CA ALA A 54 -8.57 12.34 -10.72
C ALA A 54 -8.05 13.23 -11.86
N ARG A 55 -8.80 14.28 -12.23
CA ARG A 55 -8.41 15.21 -13.31
C ARG A 55 -7.18 16.02 -12.95
N ASP A 56 -7.08 16.48 -11.71
CA ASP A 56 -5.95 17.28 -11.25
C ASP A 56 -4.69 16.43 -11.09
N GLU A 57 -4.83 15.22 -10.51
CA GLU A 57 -3.71 14.29 -10.39
C GLU A 57 -3.22 13.84 -11.78
N ASN A 58 -4.14 13.41 -12.65
CA ASN A 58 -3.79 12.96 -14.01
C ASN A 58 -3.05 14.05 -14.80
N ARG A 59 -3.49 15.31 -14.70
CA ARG A 59 -2.81 16.43 -15.36
C ARG A 59 -1.36 16.58 -14.87
N ALA A 60 -1.14 16.53 -13.56
CA ALA A 60 0.20 16.64 -12.99
C ALA A 60 1.09 15.45 -13.37
N VAL A 61 0.57 14.22 -13.25
CA VAL A 61 1.29 12.99 -13.58
C VAL A 61 1.65 12.94 -15.07
N VAL A 62 0.72 13.24 -15.98
CA VAL A 62 0.98 13.28 -17.41
C VAL A 62 2.06 14.32 -17.74
N ASN A 63 1.99 15.52 -17.13
CA ASN A 63 3.03 16.54 -17.34
C ASN A 63 4.42 16.04 -16.92
N ARG A 64 4.53 15.35 -15.79
CA ARG A 64 5.81 14.77 -15.33
C ARG A 64 6.30 13.65 -16.24
N LEU A 65 5.40 12.79 -16.72
CA LEU A 65 5.72 11.75 -17.69
C LEU A 65 6.24 12.36 -19.00
N LEU A 66 5.56 13.37 -19.54
CA LEU A 66 5.99 14.06 -20.76
C LEU A 66 7.35 14.75 -20.56
N LEU A 67 7.55 15.42 -19.43
CA LEU A 67 8.83 16.04 -19.07
C LEU A 67 9.96 14.99 -19.02
N ARG A 68 9.69 13.83 -18.42
CA ARG A 68 10.68 12.74 -18.30
C ARG A 68 10.97 12.07 -19.65
N MET A 69 9.96 11.92 -20.51
CA MET A 69 10.09 11.29 -21.82
C MET A 69 10.73 12.20 -22.88
N PHE A 70 10.40 13.50 -22.86
CA PHE A 70 10.66 14.44 -23.96
C PHE A 70 11.37 15.72 -23.53
N GLY A 71 11.55 15.96 -22.22
CA GLY A 71 12.09 17.23 -21.71
C GLY A 71 11.12 18.40 -21.79
N THR A 72 9.85 18.17 -22.14
CA THR A 72 8.80 19.19 -22.26
C THR A 72 7.43 18.64 -21.91
N THR A 73 6.52 19.52 -21.44
CA THR A 73 5.10 19.19 -21.22
C THR A 73 4.24 19.39 -22.48
N GLN A 74 4.78 20.04 -23.51
CA GLN A 74 4.10 20.29 -24.77
C GLN A 74 4.44 19.19 -25.77
N HIS A 75 3.75 18.05 -25.68
CA HIS A 75 3.91 16.95 -26.62
C HIS A 75 2.57 16.28 -26.91
N HIS A 76 2.35 15.87 -28.16
CA HIS A 76 1.18 15.10 -28.54
C HIS A 76 1.27 13.66 -28.00
N THR A 77 0.28 13.23 -27.24
CA THR A 77 0.26 11.89 -26.62
C THR A 77 0.00 10.76 -27.62
N ASP A 78 -0.44 11.08 -28.83
CA ASP A 78 -0.99 10.11 -29.79
C ASP A 78 0.06 9.17 -30.40
N ASN A 79 1.36 9.48 -30.25
CA ASN A 79 2.47 8.73 -30.85
C ASN A 79 3.56 8.32 -29.84
N VAL A 80 3.23 8.17 -28.55
CA VAL A 80 4.20 7.70 -27.55
C VAL A 80 4.40 6.19 -27.69
N ASP A 81 5.60 5.76 -28.12
CA ASP A 81 5.95 4.35 -28.22
C ASP A 81 5.96 3.67 -26.83
N ILE A 82 5.53 2.41 -26.77
CA ILE A 82 5.54 1.58 -25.56
C ILE A 82 6.95 1.53 -24.96
N SER A 83 7.99 1.47 -25.81
CA SER A 83 9.37 1.47 -25.34
C SER A 83 9.68 2.69 -24.47
N ARG A 84 9.13 3.87 -24.79
CA ARG A 84 9.32 5.11 -24.01
C ARG A 84 8.67 5.02 -22.64
N PHE A 85 7.49 4.42 -22.52
CA PHE A 85 6.89 4.14 -21.22
C PHE A 85 7.79 3.22 -20.40
N VAL A 86 8.26 2.12 -20.97
CA VAL A 86 9.15 1.19 -20.26
C VAL A 86 10.43 1.90 -19.80
N TYR A 87 11.07 2.73 -20.65
CA TYR A 87 12.25 3.51 -20.24
C TYR A 87 11.98 4.53 -19.13
N THR A 88 10.78 5.09 -19.10
CA THR A 88 10.41 6.11 -18.09
C THR A 88 10.31 5.48 -16.69
N TRP A 89 9.84 4.23 -16.63
CA TRP A 89 9.67 3.48 -15.39
C TRP A 89 10.87 2.57 -15.04
N LEU A 90 11.79 2.33 -15.98
CA LEU A 90 13.07 1.66 -15.75
C LEU A 90 14.20 2.69 -15.74
N ASP A 91 14.23 3.49 -14.66
CA ASP A 91 15.25 4.53 -14.51
C ASP A 91 16.68 3.96 -14.59
N SER A 92 17.58 4.74 -15.19
CA SER A 92 18.99 4.35 -15.37
C SER A 92 19.67 3.98 -14.05
N SER A 93 19.32 4.62 -12.93
CA SER A 93 19.88 4.30 -11.61
C SER A 93 19.52 2.88 -11.15
N VAL A 94 18.28 2.45 -11.42
CA VAL A 94 17.80 1.10 -11.12
C VAL A 94 18.50 0.08 -12.03
N LEU A 95 18.58 0.38 -13.33
CA LEU A 95 19.21 -0.51 -14.31
C LEU A 95 20.72 -0.67 -14.08
N ILE A 96 21.44 0.40 -13.73
CA ILE A 96 22.88 0.34 -13.42
C ILE A 96 23.13 -0.52 -12.19
N LYS A 97 22.26 -0.44 -11.17
CA LYS A 97 22.36 -1.29 -9.99
C LYS A 97 22.09 -2.76 -10.31
N LEU A 98 21.04 -3.04 -11.06
CA LEU A 98 20.76 -4.39 -11.55
C LEU A 98 21.91 -4.94 -12.39
N GLN A 99 22.51 -4.11 -13.25
CA GLN A 99 23.66 -4.48 -14.07
C GLN A 99 24.87 -4.84 -13.21
N THR A 100 25.16 -4.01 -12.21
CA THR A 100 26.25 -4.28 -11.27
C THR A 100 26.03 -5.62 -10.57
N TRP A 101 24.82 -5.85 -10.05
CA TRP A 101 24.45 -7.09 -9.38
C TRP A 101 24.65 -8.32 -10.26
N VAL A 102 24.09 -8.29 -11.48
CA VAL A 102 24.18 -9.41 -12.43
C VAL A 102 25.62 -9.65 -12.86
N ASN A 103 26.37 -8.59 -13.17
CA ASN A 103 27.74 -8.72 -13.66
C ASN A 103 28.73 -9.21 -12.61
N CYS A 104 28.45 -9.02 -11.32
CA CYS A 104 29.30 -9.58 -10.27
C CYS A 104 29.34 -11.12 -10.28
N SER A 105 28.30 -11.77 -10.80
CA SER A 105 28.22 -13.24 -10.92
C SER A 105 28.53 -13.73 -12.34
N MET A 106 29.03 -12.86 -13.22
CA MET A 106 29.37 -13.20 -14.61
C MET A 106 30.86 -13.06 -14.87
N THR A 107 31.38 -13.86 -15.80
CA THR A 107 32.72 -13.68 -16.34
C THR A 107 32.78 -12.43 -17.23
N GLU A 108 33.96 -11.83 -17.40
CA GLU A 108 34.13 -10.59 -18.18
C GLU A 108 33.60 -10.71 -19.62
N ASP A 109 33.77 -11.88 -20.25
CA ASP A 109 33.29 -12.18 -21.60
C ASP A 109 31.77 -12.39 -21.68
N ALA A 110 31.12 -12.65 -20.54
CA ALA A 110 29.67 -12.86 -20.43
C ALA A 110 28.93 -11.63 -19.87
N ALA A 111 29.62 -10.55 -19.51
CA ALA A 111 29.03 -9.36 -18.90
C ALA A 111 27.81 -8.83 -19.69
N VAL A 112 26.78 -8.39 -18.96
CA VAL A 112 25.56 -7.80 -19.52
C VAL A 112 25.66 -6.29 -19.64
N SER A 113 25.09 -5.78 -20.72
CA SER A 113 24.88 -4.36 -20.95
C SER A 113 23.53 -3.90 -20.37
N VAL A 114 23.34 -2.58 -20.26
CA VAL A 114 22.01 -2.01 -19.92
C VAL A 114 20.94 -2.38 -20.96
N ASP A 115 21.33 -2.50 -22.23
CA ASP A 115 20.41 -2.93 -23.31
C ASP A 115 19.97 -4.40 -23.14
N ASP A 116 20.88 -5.28 -22.69
CA ASP A 116 20.53 -6.66 -22.35
C ASP A 116 19.48 -6.71 -21.23
N LEU A 117 19.64 -5.91 -20.17
CA LEU A 117 18.67 -5.83 -19.08
C LEU A 117 17.34 -5.24 -19.52
N TYR A 118 17.36 -4.27 -20.44
CA TYR A 118 16.13 -3.73 -20.99
C TYR A 118 15.37 -4.78 -21.81
N ARG A 119 16.07 -5.54 -22.65
CA ARG A 119 15.48 -6.66 -23.40
C ARG A 119 15.01 -7.78 -22.46
N PHE A 120 15.74 -8.03 -21.38
CA PHE A 120 15.33 -8.95 -20.32
C PHE A 120 14.00 -8.53 -19.70
N MET A 121 13.85 -7.27 -19.29
CA MET A 121 12.59 -6.74 -18.75
C MET A 121 11.45 -6.80 -19.78
N LYS A 122 11.74 -6.57 -21.07
CA LYS A 122 10.76 -6.77 -22.15
C LYS A 122 10.27 -8.22 -22.22
N VAL A 123 11.14 -9.21 -22.03
CA VAL A 123 10.73 -10.62 -21.96
C VAL A 123 9.79 -10.85 -20.78
N GLU A 124 10.13 -10.39 -19.57
CA GLU A 124 9.28 -10.56 -18.38
C GLU A 124 7.87 -9.94 -18.56
N LEU A 125 7.80 -8.79 -19.25
CA LEU A 125 6.53 -8.17 -19.62
C LEU A 125 5.74 -9.01 -20.62
N TRP A 126 6.39 -9.60 -21.62
CA TRP A 126 5.72 -10.51 -22.56
C TRP A 126 5.23 -11.79 -21.88
N LEU A 127 6.01 -12.37 -20.98
CA LEU A 127 5.61 -13.53 -20.19
C LEU A 127 4.35 -13.21 -19.38
N SER A 128 4.31 -12.02 -18.78
CA SER A 128 3.13 -11.54 -18.04
C SER A 128 1.92 -11.33 -18.94
N PHE A 129 2.11 -10.70 -20.11
CA PHE A 129 1.04 -10.45 -21.08
C PHE A 129 0.43 -11.75 -21.63
N TYR A 130 1.28 -12.73 -21.96
CA TYR A 130 0.84 -14.02 -22.49
C TYR A 130 0.44 -15.01 -21.39
N HIS A 131 0.67 -14.69 -20.11
CA HIS A 131 0.54 -15.62 -18.99
C HIS A 131 1.31 -16.93 -19.23
N ALA A 132 2.52 -16.83 -19.77
CA ALA A 132 3.34 -17.96 -20.19
C ALA A 132 4.58 -18.13 -19.30
N THR A 133 5.07 -19.36 -19.17
CA THR A 133 6.38 -19.60 -18.56
C THR A 133 7.50 -19.36 -19.59
N PRO A 134 8.74 -19.10 -19.14
CA PRO A 134 9.88 -18.98 -20.04
C PRO A 134 10.05 -20.19 -20.97
N GLU A 135 9.80 -21.41 -20.48
CA GLU A 135 9.90 -22.63 -21.27
C GLU A 135 8.91 -22.64 -22.44
N ALA A 136 7.64 -22.32 -22.16
CA ALA A 136 6.61 -22.25 -23.19
C ALA A 136 6.87 -21.12 -24.19
N PHE A 137 7.34 -19.97 -23.70
CA PHE A 137 7.61 -18.78 -24.51
C PHE A 137 8.73 -19.00 -25.53
N TYR A 138 9.78 -19.72 -25.14
CA TYR A 138 10.92 -20.01 -26.02
C TYR A 138 10.83 -21.35 -26.77
N ASP A 139 9.74 -22.10 -26.61
CA ASP A 139 9.55 -23.36 -27.32
C ASP A 139 9.40 -23.11 -28.83
N LYS A 140 10.16 -23.87 -29.63
CA LYS A 140 10.10 -23.81 -31.10
C LYS A 140 8.71 -24.15 -31.64
N PHE A 141 7.94 -24.98 -30.93
CA PHE A 141 6.57 -25.33 -31.33
C PHE A 141 5.57 -24.19 -31.09
N ASN A 142 5.91 -23.19 -30.27
CA ASN A 142 5.06 -22.06 -29.95
C ASN A 142 5.47 -20.76 -30.68
N LEU A 143 6.38 -20.82 -31.65
CA LEU A 143 6.89 -19.62 -32.34
C LEU A 143 5.80 -18.81 -33.05
N GLU A 144 4.74 -19.46 -33.53
CA GLU A 144 3.58 -18.77 -34.12
C GLU A 144 2.77 -18.00 -33.07
N GLN A 145 2.70 -18.53 -31.83
CA GLN A 145 1.99 -17.91 -30.72
C GLN A 145 2.82 -16.79 -30.07
N TYR A 146 4.15 -16.94 -30.04
CA TYR A 146 5.10 -16.01 -29.43
C TYR A 146 6.17 -15.53 -30.44
N PRO A 147 5.77 -14.82 -31.51
CA PRO A 147 6.69 -14.44 -32.60
C PRO A 147 7.80 -13.49 -32.14
N VAL A 148 7.61 -12.82 -31.00
CA VAL A 148 8.60 -11.91 -30.39
C VAL A 148 9.72 -12.64 -29.65
N ALA A 149 9.54 -13.91 -29.26
CA ALA A 149 10.48 -14.64 -28.42
C ALA A 149 11.88 -14.76 -29.03
N ALA A 150 11.97 -14.99 -30.34
CA ALA A 150 13.25 -15.08 -31.04
C ALA A 150 13.91 -13.71 -31.31
N ARG A 151 13.17 -12.59 -31.16
CA ARG A 151 13.63 -11.25 -31.55
C ARG A 151 14.06 -10.38 -30.37
N VAL A 152 13.47 -10.57 -29.20
CA VAL A 152 13.70 -9.69 -28.04
C VAL A 152 15.02 -10.03 -27.36
N LEU A 153 15.16 -11.25 -26.84
CA LEU A 153 16.37 -11.71 -26.16
C LEU A 153 16.50 -13.24 -26.37
N PRO A 154 17.68 -13.76 -26.77
CA PRO A 154 17.86 -15.20 -26.90
C PRO A 154 17.64 -15.94 -25.56
N ALA A 155 17.00 -17.11 -25.61
CA ALA A 155 16.68 -17.92 -24.43
C ALA A 155 17.89 -18.20 -23.52
N ALA A 156 19.05 -18.50 -24.11
CA ALA A 156 20.28 -18.74 -23.37
C ALA A 156 20.73 -17.49 -22.58
N ARG A 157 20.60 -16.30 -23.19
CA ARG A 157 20.96 -15.03 -22.55
C ARG A 157 19.98 -14.70 -21.43
N HIS A 158 18.68 -14.85 -21.66
CA HIS A 158 17.64 -14.70 -20.63
C HIS A 158 17.91 -15.58 -19.41
N ARG A 159 18.18 -16.88 -19.62
CA ARG A 159 18.52 -17.81 -18.54
C ARG A 159 19.81 -17.46 -17.81
N SER A 160 20.85 -16.99 -18.52
CA SER A 160 22.10 -16.56 -17.89
C SER A 160 21.89 -15.38 -16.94
N ILE A 161 21.02 -14.42 -17.32
CA ILE A 161 20.67 -13.29 -16.46
C ILE A 161 19.87 -13.77 -15.24
N LEU A 162 18.87 -14.64 -15.43
CA LEU A 162 18.12 -15.24 -14.31
C LEU A 162 19.03 -15.99 -13.33
N ALA A 163 19.96 -16.80 -13.83
CA ALA A 163 20.89 -17.55 -13.00
C ALA A 163 21.79 -16.61 -12.18
N ALA A 164 22.37 -15.59 -12.81
CA ALA A 164 23.21 -14.61 -12.14
C ALA A 164 22.45 -13.81 -11.06
N MET A 165 21.14 -13.58 -11.22
CA MET A 165 20.31 -12.97 -10.18
C MET A 165 20.02 -13.91 -9.01
N GLY A 166 19.95 -15.23 -9.25
CA GLY A 166 19.66 -16.25 -8.23
C GLY A 166 20.89 -16.75 -7.49
N GLU A 167 22.09 -16.52 -8.01
CA GLU A 167 23.33 -16.76 -7.29
C GLU A 167 23.44 -15.75 -6.16
N HIS A 168 23.10 -16.20 -4.95
CA HIS A 168 23.60 -15.56 -3.73
C HIS A 168 25.10 -15.47 -3.90
N GLN A 169 25.63 -14.26 -4.05
CA GLN A 169 27.07 -14.06 -4.03
C GLN A 169 27.59 -14.74 -2.77
N THR A 170 28.29 -15.85 -2.97
CA THR A 170 29.22 -16.39 -2.01
C THR A 170 30.28 -15.34 -1.80
N ARG A 171 30.01 -14.41 -0.89
CA ARG A 171 30.77 -14.23 0.36
C ARG A 171 32.29 -14.06 0.29
N ASP A 172 32.93 -13.85 -0.86
CA ASP A 172 34.39 -13.70 -0.91
C ASP A 172 34.85 -12.27 -0.56
N ASP A 173 34.11 -11.22 -0.96
CA ASP A 173 34.43 -9.84 -0.53
C ASP A 173 33.82 -9.45 0.84
N ARG A 174 32.93 -10.28 1.40
CA ARG A 174 32.31 -10.09 2.73
C ARG A 174 32.87 -11.06 3.79
N ALA A 175 33.93 -11.80 3.50
CA ALA A 175 34.56 -12.73 4.46
C ALA A 175 34.94 -12.05 5.80
N ASP A 176 35.24 -10.75 5.77
CA ASP A 176 35.61 -9.96 6.95
C ASP A 176 34.41 -9.37 7.73
N ARG A 177 33.16 -9.60 7.27
CA ARG A 177 31.96 -9.04 7.92
C ARG A 177 30.99 -10.14 8.31
N TRP A 178 30.85 -10.37 9.62
CA TRP A 178 29.76 -11.18 10.14
C TRP A 178 28.42 -10.57 9.71
N THR A 179 27.61 -11.39 9.05
CA THR A 179 26.25 -11.04 8.64
C THR A 179 25.32 -11.96 9.41
N ALA A 180 24.36 -11.38 10.14
CA ALA A 180 23.41 -12.18 10.91
C ALA A 180 22.61 -13.10 9.98
N PRO A 181 22.33 -14.35 10.36
CA PRO A 181 21.38 -15.18 9.63
C PRO A 181 20.04 -14.45 9.47
N LEU A 182 19.36 -14.65 8.34
CA LEU A 182 18.05 -14.06 8.05
C LEU A 182 18.05 -12.52 8.10
N SER A 183 19.20 -11.92 7.80
CA SER A 183 19.31 -10.47 7.71
C SER A 183 18.95 -9.99 6.32
N GLN A 184 18.54 -8.74 6.29
CA GLN A 184 18.10 -8.04 5.10
C GLN A 184 19.24 -7.89 4.08
N GLU A 185 18.95 -8.20 2.81
CA GLU A 185 19.92 -7.97 1.73
C GLU A 185 19.91 -6.50 1.30
N ARG A 186 21.00 -5.80 1.66
CA ARG A 186 21.14 -4.35 1.51
C ARG A 186 20.94 -3.85 0.08
N ASP A 187 21.39 -4.64 -0.90
CA ASP A 187 21.29 -4.27 -2.30
C ASP A 187 19.85 -4.36 -2.82
N ILE A 188 19.07 -5.33 -2.32
CA ILE A 188 17.63 -5.43 -2.60
C ILE A 188 16.89 -4.22 -2.01
N ASP A 189 17.23 -3.82 -0.78
CA ASP A 189 16.60 -2.66 -0.14
C ASP A 189 16.88 -1.36 -0.87
N HIS A 190 18.12 -1.19 -1.29
CA HIS A 190 18.54 -0.02 -2.03
C HIS A 190 17.81 0.06 -3.37
N ALA A 191 17.71 -1.06 -4.10
CA ALA A 191 16.94 -1.11 -5.33
C ALA A 191 15.45 -0.82 -5.09
N ALA A 192 14.86 -1.41 -4.05
CA ALA A 192 13.47 -1.17 -3.67
C ALA A 192 13.22 0.30 -3.31
N GLU A 193 14.17 0.97 -2.66
CA GLU A 193 14.11 2.40 -2.36
C GLU A 193 14.16 3.27 -3.62
N LEU A 194 15.04 2.95 -4.57
CA LEU A 194 15.10 3.66 -5.86
C LEU A 194 13.78 3.54 -6.63
N VAL A 195 13.19 2.34 -6.67
CA VAL A 195 11.89 2.11 -7.31
C VAL A 195 10.77 2.85 -6.59
N ARG A 196 10.70 2.80 -5.25
CA ARG A 196 9.70 3.55 -4.47
C ARG A 196 9.75 5.04 -4.76
N ARG A 197 10.95 5.64 -4.75
CA ARG A 197 11.12 7.08 -5.03
C ARG A 197 10.72 7.42 -6.46
N LEU A 198 11.12 6.61 -7.44
CA LEU A 198 10.73 6.78 -8.83
C LEU A 198 9.20 6.80 -9.00
N CYS A 199 8.50 5.85 -8.37
CA CYS A 199 7.05 5.79 -8.41
C CYS A 199 6.41 7.03 -7.78
N SER A 200 6.92 7.49 -6.63
CA SER A 200 6.42 8.69 -5.97
C SER A 200 6.68 9.96 -6.80
N ASP A 201 7.91 10.16 -7.29
CA ASP A 201 8.30 11.33 -8.08
C ASP A 201 7.42 11.52 -9.30
N ILE A 202 6.98 10.41 -9.91
CA ILE A 202 6.05 10.42 -11.03
C ILE A 202 4.61 10.62 -10.55
N GLY A 203 4.13 9.74 -9.66
CA GLY A 203 2.70 9.58 -9.38
C GLY A 203 2.13 10.44 -8.25
N TYR A 204 2.92 10.82 -7.24
CA TYR A 204 2.41 11.48 -6.04
C TYR A 204 2.24 12.99 -6.25
N VAL A 205 1.04 13.51 -5.99
CA VAL A 205 0.71 14.93 -6.12
C VAL A 205 0.26 15.44 -4.76
N GLU A 206 1.10 16.25 -4.13
CA GLU A 206 0.83 16.83 -2.82
C GLU A 206 -0.52 17.58 -2.80
N GLY A 207 -1.31 17.32 -1.75
CA GLY A 207 -2.64 17.91 -1.56
C GLY A 207 -3.74 17.42 -2.51
N VAL A 208 -3.43 16.56 -3.49
CA VAL A 208 -4.40 16.03 -4.47
C VAL A 208 -4.55 14.52 -4.35
N THR A 209 -3.44 13.80 -4.19
CA THR A 209 -3.45 12.34 -4.15
C THR A 209 -4.25 11.81 -2.96
N ILE A 210 -5.17 10.89 -3.25
CA ILE A 210 -5.85 10.06 -2.25
C ILE A 210 -5.09 8.74 -2.17
N ALA A 211 -4.34 8.54 -1.09
CA ALA A 211 -3.45 7.40 -0.92
C ALA A 211 -4.21 6.19 -0.37
N SER A 212 -4.31 5.11 -1.15
CA SER A 212 -4.84 3.82 -0.71
C SER A 212 -3.71 2.90 -0.26
N LEU A 213 -3.79 2.40 0.97
CA LEU A 213 -2.84 1.44 1.54
C LEU A 213 -3.44 0.03 1.52
N ASP A 214 -2.74 -0.93 0.92
CA ASP A 214 -3.16 -2.33 0.89
C ASP A 214 -1.96 -3.29 0.88
N ASP A 215 -2.21 -4.56 1.25
CA ASP A 215 -1.22 -5.64 1.23
C ASP A 215 -1.53 -6.69 0.15
N ASP A 216 -0.49 -7.12 -0.58
CA ASP A 216 -0.56 -8.24 -1.52
C ASP A 216 0.43 -9.35 -1.15
N MET A 217 0.01 -10.59 -1.39
CA MET A 217 0.80 -11.78 -1.07
C MET A 217 1.58 -12.24 -2.31
N ILE A 218 2.90 -12.06 -2.31
CA ILE A 218 3.75 -12.59 -3.36
C ILE A 218 3.93 -14.08 -3.10
N ARG A 219 3.40 -14.94 -3.96
CA ARG A 219 3.37 -16.41 -3.74
C ARG A 219 4.71 -17.06 -4.03
N LEU A 220 5.64 -16.99 -3.08
CA LEU A 220 6.95 -17.62 -3.13
C LEU A 220 7.08 -18.59 -1.96
N ARG A 221 7.40 -19.86 -2.22
CA ARG A 221 7.48 -20.91 -1.17
C ARG A 221 8.91 -21.31 -0.79
N SER A 222 9.90 -20.79 -1.52
CA SER A 222 11.30 -21.15 -1.33
C SER A 222 11.81 -20.67 0.02
N THR A 223 12.68 -21.46 0.67
CA THR A 223 13.40 -21.05 1.88
C THR A 223 14.36 -19.89 1.62
N ALA A 224 14.74 -19.65 0.36
CA ALA A 224 15.55 -18.50 -0.02
C ALA A 224 14.92 -17.16 0.38
N VAL A 225 13.58 -17.10 0.51
CA VAL A 225 12.86 -15.92 1.04
C VAL A 225 13.26 -15.63 2.48
N ASP A 226 13.39 -16.67 3.31
CA ASP A 226 13.84 -16.55 4.69
C ASP A 226 15.30 -16.11 4.77
N ASP A 227 16.14 -16.62 3.87
CA ASP A 227 17.59 -16.36 3.85
C ASP A 227 17.94 -14.90 3.56
N ILE A 228 17.10 -14.19 2.79
CA ILE A 228 17.21 -12.73 2.53
C ILE A 228 16.46 -11.86 3.56
N GLY A 229 15.94 -12.45 4.64
CA GLY A 229 15.36 -11.73 5.77
C GLY A 229 13.92 -11.25 5.59
N LEU A 230 13.22 -11.69 4.55
CA LEU A 230 11.82 -11.32 4.32
C LEU A 230 10.86 -12.05 5.27
N ALA A 231 9.74 -11.40 5.60
CA ALA A 231 8.67 -12.01 6.37
C ALA A 231 7.92 -13.05 5.54
N HIS A 232 8.16 -14.34 5.80
CA HIS A 232 7.52 -15.44 5.07
C HIS A 232 6.21 -15.87 5.77
N ILE A 233 5.06 -15.39 5.29
CA ILE A 233 3.79 -15.48 5.99
C ILE A 233 2.86 -16.49 5.32
N ARG A 234 2.21 -17.34 6.14
CA ARG A 234 1.13 -18.23 5.70
C ARG A 234 -0.22 -17.58 5.98
N ASN A 235 -0.90 -17.15 4.91
CA ASN A 235 -2.26 -16.65 4.97
C ASN A 235 -3.22 -17.69 4.35
N PRO A 236 -4.12 -18.32 5.13
CA PRO A 236 -5.05 -19.33 4.62
C PRO A 236 -5.93 -18.87 3.45
N LYS A 237 -6.17 -17.55 3.31
CA LYS A 237 -7.01 -16.97 2.26
C LYS A 237 -6.22 -16.52 1.03
N LYS A 238 -4.98 -16.07 1.19
CA LYS A 238 -4.17 -15.48 0.10
C LYS A 238 -3.09 -16.42 -0.46
N GLY A 239 -2.44 -17.22 0.39
CA GLY A 239 -1.34 -18.11 0.02
C GLY A 239 -0.19 -18.14 1.03
N TYR A 240 0.99 -18.56 0.58
CA TYR A 240 2.22 -18.60 1.36
C TYR A 240 3.33 -17.86 0.59
N GLY A 241 4.00 -16.94 1.28
CA GLY A 241 5.10 -16.15 0.72
C GLY A 241 5.29 -14.82 1.45
N PRO A 242 6.14 -13.93 0.93
CA PRO A 242 6.31 -12.60 1.49
C PRO A 242 5.13 -11.68 1.16
N VAL A 243 4.91 -10.69 2.04
CA VAL A 243 3.83 -9.71 1.91
C VAL A 243 4.41 -8.39 1.41
N GLN A 244 3.88 -7.90 0.29
CA GLN A 244 4.14 -6.57 -0.22
C GLN A 244 3.07 -5.61 0.30
N HIS A 245 3.49 -4.53 0.92
CA HIS A 245 2.63 -3.41 1.28
C HIS A 245 2.80 -2.31 0.23
N GLY A 246 1.70 -1.88 -0.37
CA GLY A 246 1.69 -0.89 -1.44
C GLY A 246 0.93 0.37 -1.04
N ILE A 247 1.34 1.50 -1.63
CA ILE A 247 0.53 2.71 -1.66
C ILE A 247 0.20 3.06 -3.11
N VAL A 248 -1.08 3.26 -3.38
CA VAL A 248 -1.64 3.46 -4.72
C VAL A 248 -2.52 4.69 -4.70
N SER A 249 -2.54 5.48 -5.76
CA SER A 249 -3.57 6.52 -5.88
C SER A 249 -4.94 5.88 -6.10
N LEU A 250 -5.90 6.18 -5.24
CA LEU A 250 -7.26 5.69 -5.36
C LEU A 250 -7.96 6.21 -6.63
N VAL A 251 -7.55 7.38 -7.15
CA VAL A 251 -8.26 8.08 -8.24
C VAL A 251 -7.68 7.80 -9.63
N THR A 252 -6.39 7.50 -9.73
CA THR A 252 -5.75 7.13 -11.01
C THR A 252 -5.30 5.68 -11.07
N GLY A 253 -5.27 4.97 -9.93
CA GLY A 253 -4.76 3.61 -9.84
C GLY A 253 -3.23 3.52 -9.98
N ILE A 254 -2.51 4.64 -10.05
CA ILE A 254 -1.06 4.63 -10.20
C ILE A 254 -0.38 4.12 -8.93
N PHE A 255 0.56 3.20 -9.09
CA PHE A 255 1.37 2.70 -7.99
C PHE A 255 2.38 3.77 -7.58
N LEU A 256 2.31 4.20 -6.32
CA LEU A 256 3.13 5.28 -5.78
C LEU A 256 4.35 4.76 -5.01
N GLY A 257 4.35 3.47 -4.68
CA GLY A 257 5.48 2.77 -4.07
C GLY A 257 5.04 1.55 -3.28
N GLY A 258 5.99 0.64 -3.04
CA GLY A 258 5.74 -0.52 -2.20
C GLY A 258 6.97 -1.03 -1.47
N HIS A 259 6.71 -1.87 -0.49
CA HIS A 259 7.72 -2.44 0.39
C HIS A 259 7.36 -3.88 0.71
N VAL A 260 8.30 -4.79 0.48
CA VAL A 260 8.14 -6.20 0.86
C VAL A 260 8.61 -6.33 2.30
N ALA A 261 7.70 -6.72 3.19
CA ALA A 261 7.96 -6.72 4.63
C ALA A 261 9.11 -7.64 5.01
N ASN A 262 9.99 -7.14 5.85
CA ASN A 262 11.04 -7.91 6.51
C ASN A 262 10.52 -8.54 7.81
N ARG A 263 11.27 -9.53 8.30
CA ARG A 263 10.98 -10.13 9.60
C ARG A 263 11.04 -9.08 10.72
N GLY A 264 9.98 -9.01 11.51
CA GLY A 264 9.91 -8.15 12.69
C GLY A 264 9.49 -6.71 12.40
N GLU A 265 9.27 -6.32 11.14
CA GLU A 265 8.69 -5.02 10.83
C GLU A 265 7.21 -4.97 11.19
N SER A 266 6.81 -3.90 11.88
CA SER A 266 5.40 -3.65 12.17
C SER A 266 4.73 -2.90 11.02
N THR A 267 3.41 -2.98 10.93
CA THR A 267 2.63 -2.24 9.93
C THR A 267 2.88 -0.73 10.00
N VAL A 268 3.12 -0.15 11.19
CA VAL A 268 3.39 1.29 11.32
C VAL A 268 4.78 1.66 10.80
N ASP A 269 5.78 0.80 10.95
CA ASP A 269 7.13 1.03 10.40
C ASP A 269 7.10 1.01 8.87
N ILE A 270 6.36 0.06 8.30
CA ILE A 270 6.14 -0.03 6.86
C ILE A 270 5.40 1.22 6.35
N VAL A 271 4.35 1.67 7.04
CA VAL A 271 3.63 2.91 6.67
C VAL A 271 4.57 4.12 6.72
N ARG A 272 5.42 4.26 7.75
CA ARG A 272 6.42 5.34 7.83
C ARG A 272 7.39 5.29 6.66
N LEU A 273 7.87 4.11 6.30
CA LEU A 273 8.78 3.91 5.18
C LEU A 273 8.13 4.33 3.86
N LEU A 274 6.89 3.91 3.60
CA LEU A 274 6.13 4.31 2.41
C LEU A 274 5.87 5.82 2.38
N GLN A 275 5.45 6.42 3.50
CA GLN A 275 5.21 7.86 3.60
C GLN A 275 6.49 8.68 3.41
N ARG A 276 7.62 8.19 3.91
CA ARG A 276 8.93 8.80 3.71
C ARG A 276 9.29 8.85 2.24
N ALA A 277 9.09 7.75 1.51
CA ALA A 277 9.29 7.72 0.06
C ALA A 277 8.33 8.65 -0.69
N LEU A 278 7.07 8.78 -0.23
CA LEU A 278 6.10 9.68 -0.84
C LEU A 278 6.54 11.15 -0.82
N CYS A 279 6.94 11.66 0.34
CA CYS A 279 7.34 13.07 0.49
C CYS A 279 8.84 13.32 0.26
N GLY A 280 9.63 12.28 -0.09
CA GLY A 280 11.07 12.40 -0.25
C GLY A 280 11.83 12.77 1.04
N ALA A 281 11.26 12.51 2.21
CA ALA A 281 11.87 12.86 3.48
C ALA A 281 13.12 11.99 3.76
N PRO A 282 14.23 12.56 4.27
CA PRO A 282 15.40 11.77 4.63
C PRO A 282 15.22 11.03 5.97
N THR A 283 14.39 11.55 6.87
CA THR A 283 14.14 10.98 8.21
C THR A 283 12.64 10.94 8.54
N GLU A 284 12.24 10.06 9.45
CA GLU A 284 10.84 9.93 9.88
C GLU A 284 10.26 11.21 10.49
N SER A 285 11.09 11.94 11.23
CA SER A 285 10.71 13.23 11.84
C SER A 285 10.38 14.32 10.83
N GLN A 286 10.77 14.14 9.57
CA GLN A 286 10.53 15.09 8.47
C GLN A 286 9.41 14.65 7.53
N ILE A 287 8.72 13.54 7.84
CA ILE A 287 7.56 13.12 7.07
C ILE A 287 6.45 14.15 7.27
N HIS A 288 6.03 14.77 6.16
CA HIS A 288 4.96 15.75 6.14
C HIS A 288 4.09 15.51 4.90
N LEU A 289 2.81 15.22 5.12
CA LEU A 289 1.82 14.88 4.09
C LEU A 289 0.50 15.63 4.34
N PRO A 290 0.53 16.98 4.43
CA PRO A 290 -0.68 17.77 4.65
C PRO A 290 -1.64 17.62 3.47
N GLY A 291 -2.94 17.55 3.76
CA GLY A 291 -3.98 17.47 2.72
C GLY A 291 -4.10 16.09 2.04
N VAL A 292 -3.23 15.13 2.34
CA VAL A 292 -3.35 13.76 1.81
C VAL A 292 -4.42 12.98 2.57
N LEU A 293 -5.45 12.54 1.87
CA LEU A 293 -6.45 11.61 2.39
C LEU A 293 -5.95 10.17 2.24
N HIS A 294 -5.83 9.44 3.34
CA HIS A 294 -5.44 8.04 3.37
C HIS A 294 -6.69 7.17 3.45
N ALA A 295 -6.93 6.38 2.40
CA ALA A 295 -7.97 5.36 2.35
C ALA A 295 -7.42 4.03 2.88
N LEU A 296 -7.98 3.54 3.99
CA LEU A 296 -7.46 2.35 4.69
C LEU A 296 -8.50 1.21 4.70
N ASP A 297 -8.05 0.00 4.39
CA ASP A 297 -8.78 -1.20 4.80
C ASP A 297 -8.66 -1.41 6.32
N ARG A 298 -9.59 -2.20 6.87
CA ARG A 298 -9.65 -2.59 8.27
C ARG A 298 -8.39 -3.29 8.78
N GLY A 299 -7.54 -3.83 7.89
CA GLY A 299 -6.22 -4.36 8.24
C GLY A 299 -5.23 -3.30 8.73
N TYR A 300 -5.34 -2.07 8.21
CA TYR A 300 -4.44 -0.95 8.52
C TYR A 300 -5.02 0.04 9.53
N GLN A 301 -6.32 -0.04 9.84
CA GLN A 301 -7.01 0.79 10.82
C GLN A 301 -6.66 0.42 12.27
N SER A 302 -5.42 0.73 12.68
CA SER A 302 -4.93 0.58 14.04
C SER A 302 -4.65 1.95 14.68
N LEU A 303 -4.62 2.01 16.02
CA LEU A 303 -4.32 3.25 16.73
C LEU A 303 -2.93 3.80 16.36
N ALA A 304 -1.93 2.93 16.17
CA ALA A 304 -0.57 3.33 15.83
C ALA A 304 -0.50 3.95 14.42
N VAL A 305 -1.12 3.31 13.42
CA VAL A 305 -1.18 3.81 12.04
C VAL A 305 -1.98 5.11 11.98
N ASN A 306 -3.12 5.19 12.68
CA ASN A 306 -3.94 6.39 12.70
C ASN A 306 -3.17 7.58 13.31
N LYS A 307 -2.48 7.36 14.44
CA LYS A 307 -1.63 8.38 15.06
C LYS A 307 -0.53 8.85 14.10
N GLN A 308 0.15 7.91 13.43
CA GLN A 308 1.20 8.23 12.45
C GLN A 308 0.65 9.14 11.34
N ILE A 309 -0.45 8.77 10.68
CA ILE A 309 -1.06 9.55 9.58
C ILE A 309 -1.49 10.94 10.06
N ILE A 310 -2.14 11.04 11.23
CA ILE A 310 -2.60 12.31 11.78
C ILE A 310 -1.42 13.23 12.13
N ASN A 311 -0.34 12.67 12.71
CA ASN A 311 0.85 13.41 13.13
C ASN A 311 1.60 14.03 11.93
N VAL A 312 1.62 13.33 10.79
CA VAL A 312 2.27 13.86 9.57
C VAL A 312 1.39 14.85 8.81
N GLY A 313 0.19 15.17 9.31
CA GLY A 313 -0.73 16.13 8.71
C GLY A 313 -1.77 15.53 7.77
N GLY A 314 -1.75 14.21 7.58
CA GLY A 314 -2.72 13.49 6.75
C GLY A 314 -4.12 13.39 7.39
N SER A 315 -5.08 13.01 6.55
CA SER A 315 -6.43 12.64 6.95
C SER A 315 -6.67 11.16 6.67
N ILE A 316 -7.69 10.58 7.30
CA ILE A 316 -7.98 9.14 7.23
C ILE A 316 -9.44 8.95 6.85
N VAL A 317 -9.71 8.00 5.97
CA VAL A 317 -11.02 7.38 5.77
C VAL A 317 -10.83 5.88 5.64
N GLY A 318 -11.68 5.05 6.25
CA GLY A 318 -11.51 3.62 6.11
C GLY A 318 -12.54 2.78 6.84
N THR A 319 -12.53 1.49 6.57
CA THR A 319 -13.34 0.52 7.30
C THR A 319 -12.64 0.09 8.58
N HIS A 320 -13.37 -0.14 9.66
CA HIS A 320 -12.80 -0.46 10.97
C HIS A 320 -13.20 -1.88 11.41
N LYS A 321 -12.27 -2.64 12.00
CA LYS A 321 -12.60 -3.94 12.60
C LYS A 321 -13.44 -3.74 13.85
N ARG A 322 -14.29 -4.71 14.19
CA ARG A 322 -15.01 -4.67 15.46
C ARG A 322 -14.02 -4.91 16.61
N THR A 323 -13.87 -3.93 17.50
CA THR A 323 -13.06 -4.01 18.72
C THR A 323 -13.92 -3.64 19.93
N GLY A 324 -13.46 -3.92 21.16
CA GLY A 324 -14.18 -3.52 22.37
C GLY A 324 -14.16 -2.01 22.67
N THR A 325 -13.25 -1.28 22.01
CA THR A 325 -12.99 0.16 22.23
C THR A 325 -13.65 1.07 21.18
N PHE A 326 -14.13 0.49 20.08
CA PHE A 326 -14.88 1.23 19.04
C PHE A 326 -16.33 1.44 19.50
N PRO A 327 -16.98 2.59 19.25
CA PRO A 327 -18.26 2.95 19.90
C PRO A 327 -19.45 2.14 19.38
N PHE A 328 -19.29 1.38 18.30
CA PHE A 328 -20.36 0.58 17.71
C PHE A 328 -19.99 -0.88 17.62
N THR A 329 -20.99 -1.74 17.80
CA THR A 329 -20.89 -3.18 17.56
C THR A 329 -22.14 -3.70 16.87
N HIS A 330 -22.06 -4.89 16.28
CA HIS A 330 -23.20 -5.60 15.70
C HIS A 330 -22.97 -7.13 15.80
N GLY A 331 -24.07 -7.88 15.85
CA GLY A 331 -24.06 -9.36 15.91
C GLY A 331 -23.44 -9.98 17.17
N LYS A 332 -23.00 -9.16 18.13
CA LYS A 332 -22.51 -9.56 19.46
C LYS A 332 -23.07 -8.59 20.50
N ALA A 333 -23.10 -8.98 21.76
CA ALA A 333 -23.49 -8.09 22.85
C ALA A 333 -22.57 -6.85 22.91
N ALA A 334 -23.15 -5.69 23.22
CA ALA A 334 -22.40 -4.46 23.43
C ALA A 334 -21.74 -4.45 24.81
N THR A 335 -20.54 -3.89 24.89
CA THR A 335 -19.93 -3.50 26.17
C THR A 335 -20.57 -2.19 26.66
N GLN A 336 -20.26 -1.80 27.90
CA GLN A 336 -20.80 -0.58 28.52
C GLN A 336 -20.51 0.72 27.74
N HIS A 337 -19.50 0.72 26.87
CA HIS A 337 -19.10 1.90 26.08
C HIS A 337 -19.55 1.82 24.62
N GLN A 338 -20.30 0.78 24.25
CA GLN A 338 -20.71 0.52 22.88
C GLN A 338 -22.21 0.61 22.68
N LYS A 339 -22.62 1.10 21.52
CA LYS A 339 -23.99 1.01 21.04
C LYS A 339 -24.13 -0.20 20.11
N LEU A 340 -25.06 -1.09 20.43
CA LEU A 340 -25.43 -2.20 19.56
C LEU A 340 -26.25 -1.69 18.38
N VAL A 341 -25.76 -1.91 17.17
CA VAL A 341 -26.50 -1.63 15.93
C VAL A 341 -27.17 -2.91 15.45
N GLN A 342 -28.50 -2.88 15.38
CA GLN A 342 -29.30 -3.99 14.85
C GLN A 342 -29.02 -4.15 13.35
N MET A 343 -28.70 -5.37 12.91
CA MET A 343 -28.39 -5.65 11.50
C MET A 343 -29.63 -5.59 10.60
N LYS A 344 -30.81 -5.91 11.15
CA LYS A 344 -32.10 -5.77 10.47
C LYS A 344 -32.64 -4.35 10.63
N GLY A 345 -33.38 -3.90 9.62
CA GLY A 345 -34.02 -2.58 9.58
C GLY A 345 -33.58 -1.78 8.36
N GLU A 346 -34.19 -0.62 8.17
CA GLU A 346 -33.93 0.28 7.04
C GLU A 346 -32.49 0.78 7.00
N ARG A 347 -32.02 1.21 5.83
CA ARG A 347 -30.69 1.79 5.65
C ARG A 347 -30.52 3.00 6.58
N CYS A 348 -29.44 3.08 7.35
CA CYS A 348 -29.21 4.20 8.27
C CYS A 348 -27.73 4.35 8.63
N ALA A 349 -27.36 5.54 9.12
CA ALA A 349 -26.02 5.86 9.60
C ALA A 349 -26.09 6.26 11.08
N PHE A 350 -25.24 5.66 11.91
CA PHE A 350 -25.04 6.05 13.31
C PHE A 350 -23.64 6.63 13.46
N TRP A 351 -23.56 7.80 14.08
CA TRP A 351 -22.31 8.53 14.22
C TRP A 351 -21.90 8.70 15.68
N ALA A 352 -20.60 8.65 15.91
CA ALA A 352 -19.98 9.04 17.16
C ALA A 352 -18.72 9.86 16.86
N THR A 353 -18.36 10.78 17.74
CA THR A 353 -17.23 11.69 17.61
C THR A 353 -16.32 11.56 18.83
N GLN A 354 -15.01 11.61 18.59
CA GLN A 354 -13.99 11.60 19.63
C GLN A 354 -13.02 12.74 19.34
N ARG A 355 -12.69 13.51 20.37
CA ARG A 355 -11.64 14.52 20.27
C ARG A 355 -10.28 13.84 20.17
N LEU A 356 -9.46 14.25 19.22
CA LEU A 356 -8.09 13.73 19.09
C LEU A 356 -7.12 14.54 19.96
N PRO A 357 -6.02 13.92 20.45
CA PRO A 357 -4.97 14.63 21.17
C PRO A 357 -4.47 15.82 20.33
N THR A 358 -4.46 17.01 20.92
CA THR A 358 -4.07 18.23 20.21
C THR A 358 -2.57 18.45 20.37
N VAL A 359 -1.86 18.65 19.26
CA VAL A 359 -0.48 19.14 19.31
C VAL A 359 -0.53 20.65 19.58
N ARG A 360 0.28 21.15 20.54
CA ARG A 360 0.29 22.58 20.92
C ARG A 360 0.41 23.47 19.67
N GLY A 361 -0.48 24.45 19.54
CA GLY A 361 -0.49 25.39 18.40
C GLY A 361 -1.35 24.95 17.21
N THR A 362 -2.04 23.81 17.28
CA THR A 362 -2.96 23.35 16.21
C THR A 362 -4.41 23.35 16.67
N LEU A 363 -5.33 23.49 15.71
CA LEU A 363 -6.78 23.36 15.95
C LEU A 363 -7.11 21.94 16.42
N SER A 364 -8.11 21.83 17.29
CA SER A 364 -8.59 20.53 17.79
C SER A 364 -9.14 19.67 16.64
N LYS A 365 -8.46 18.58 16.32
CA LYS A 365 -8.95 17.58 15.37
C LYS A 365 -9.97 16.66 16.04
N HIS A 366 -10.91 16.16 15.27
CA HIS A 366 -11.90 15.17 15.70
C HIS A 366 -11.79 13.93 14.82
N ALA A 367 -12.05 12.79 15.42
CA ALA A 367 -12.30 11.55 14.72
C ALA A 367 -13.79 11.23 14.77
N HIS A 368 -14.30 10.67 13.68
CA HIS A 368 -15.67 10.21 13.59
C HIS A 368 -15.70 8.71 13.35
N ALA A 369 -16.57 8.04 14.09
CA ALA A 369 -16.93 6.65 13.89
C ALA A 369 -18.31 6.61 13.25
N LEU A 370 -18.46 5.72 12.26
CA LEU A 370 -19.72 5.45 11.59
C LEU A 370 -20.05 3.96 11.76
N ALA A 371 -21.29 3.67 12.14
CA ALA A 371 -21.90 2.39 11.85
C ALA A 371 -23.00 2.57 10.81
N TYR A 372 -22.78 2.00 9.63
CA TYR A 372 -23.68 2.12 8.50
C TYR A 372 -24.42 0.80 8.27
N ARG A 373 -25.74 0.82 8.44
CA ARG A 373 -26.63 -0.29 8.13
C ARG A 373 -27.10 -0.17 6.68
N ASN A 374 -26.92 -1.22 5.89
CA ASN A 374 -27.20 -1.17 4.45
C ASN A 374 -28.66 -1.49 4.08
N GLY A 375 -29.51 -1.85 5.03
CA GLY A 375 -30.90 -2.28 4.76
C GLY A 375 -31.06 -3.74 4.32
N LEU A 376 -29.96 -4.44 4.04
CA LEU A 376 -29.92 -5.82 3.54
C LEU A 376 -29.33 -6.80 4.57
N GLY A 377 -29.44 -6.47 5.86
CA GLY A 377 -28.95 -7.33 6.94
C GLY A 377 -27.45 -7.23 7.23
N LYS A 378 -26.74 -6.22 6.71
CA LYS A 378 -25.32 -5.99 7.02
C LYS A 378 -25.08 -4.61 7.62
N VAL A 379 -24.04 -4.53 8.46
CA VAL A 379 -23.54 -3.29 9.04
C VAL A 379 -22.04 -3.19 8.72
N ALA A 380 -21.63 -2.03 8.24
CA ALA A 380 -20.22 -1.66 8.08
C ALA A 380 -19.83 -0.69 9.20
N LEU A 381 -18.63 -0.86 9.74
CA LEU A 381 -18.02 0.08 10.67
C LEU A 381 -16.95 0.85 9.93
N CYS A 382 -16.95 2.18 10.06
CA CYS A 382 -15.99 3.05 9.40
C CYS A 382 -15.40 4.07 10.38
N TYR A 383 -14.18 4.50 10.11
CA TYR A 383 -13.46 5.51 10.87
C TYR A 383 -12.97 6.60 9.90
N THR A 384 -13.06 7.85 10.34
CA THR A 384 -12.51 8.99 9.62
C THR A 384 -11.93 10.00 10.58
N ALA A 385 -10.84 10.64 10.18
CA ALA A 385 -10.27 11.82 10.83
C ALA A 385 -10.21 13.02 9.88
N ALA A 386 -10.85 12.91 8.72
CA ALA A 386 -10.97 13.99 7.75
C ALA A 386 -12.07 14.96 8.19
N THR A 387 -11.76 16.26 8.24
CA THR A 387 -12.66 17.31 8.74
C THR A 387 -13.87 17.55 7.83
N ASN A 388 -13.77 17.17 6.56
CA ASN A 388 -14.82 17.26 5.55
C ASN A 388 -15.56 15.94 5.33
N VAL A 389 -15.26 14.90 6.12
CA VAL A 389 -15.91 13.59 6.01
C VAL A 389 -16.39 13.20 7.39
N GLY A 390 -17.65 13.49 7.68
CA GLY A 390 -18.24 13.29 9.00
C GLY A 390 -19.78 13.32 8.94
N PRO A 391 -20.45 13.42 10.10
CA PRO A 391 -21.91 13.49 10.16
C PRO A 391 -22.45 14.60 9.24
N GLY A 392 -23.37 14.25 8.33
CA GLY A 392 -23.96 15.17 7.36
C GLY A 392 -23.28 15.19 5.99
N THR A 393 -22.04 14.69 5.88
CA THR A 393 -21.32 14.57 4.60
C THR A 393 -21.22 13.10 4.18
N TRP A 394 -21.44 12.80 2.90
CA TRP A 394 -21.43 11.43 2.33
C TRP A 394 -22.24 10.41 3.15
N SER A 395 -23.33 10.89 3.77
CA SER A 395 -24.12 10.17 4.76
C SER A 395 -25.51 9.87 4.24
N TYR A 396 -25.95 8.61 4.33
CA TYR A 396 -27.36 8.28 4.15
C TYR A 396 -28.12 8.43 5.47
N ILE A 397 -29.04 9.39 5.50
CA ILE A 397 -29.95 9.60 6.63
C ILE A 397 -31.32 9.04 6.24
N SER A 398 -31.78 8.00 6.96
CA SER A 398 -33.17 7.56 6.84
C SER A 398 -34.08 8.69 7.31
N ARG A 399 -35.08 9.05 6.51
CA ARG A 399 -36.16 9.92 7.00
C ARG A 399 -36.86 9.21 8.18
N PRO A 400 -37.20 9.90 9.28
CA PRO A 400 -38.04 9.30 10.29
C PRO A 400 -39.36 8.86 9.63
N ASN A 401 -39.76 7.61 9.87
CA ASN A 401 -41.12 7.18 9.57
C ASN A 401 -42.07 8.08 10.36
N LYS A 402 -42.87 8.88 9.64
CA LYS A 402 -43.94 9.68 10.23
C LYS A 402 -45.03 8.80 10.78
#